data_AF-A0ABD6C6J0-F1
#
_entry.id   AF-A0ABD6C6J0-F1
#
_cell.length_a   1.000
_cell.length_b   1.000
_cell.length_c   1.000
_cell.angle_alpha   90.00
_cell.angle_beta   90.00
_cell.angle_gamma   90.00
#
_symmetry.space_group_name_H-M   'P 1'
#
loop_
_entity.id
_entity.type
_entity.pdbx_description
1 polymer ?
#
loop_
_entity_poly.entity_id
_entity_poly.type
_entity_poly.pdbx_seq_one_letter_code
_entity_poly.pdbx_strand_id
1 'polypeptide(L)'
;MPVDLRTHDPDDGVDIDPGTNKAKIIKLLYSNPHLGYKPSEIHTNLDIPKGSVTTTLLRLCESDHIGKTTDGYYHALESRDDLRRFATGLVQVEDLTSRYAGDELSPGDAEQTRSREERLENITESERTANEIDTELAGLEDDLE
;
A
#
# COMPACT_ATOMS: atom_id res chain seq x y z
N MET A 1 27.84 0.10 6.21
CA MET A 1 27.95 -1.02 5.26
C MET A 1 28.31 -0.45 3.89
N PRO A 2 29.14 -1.12 3.07
CA PRO A 2 29.43 -0.68 1.71
C PRO A 2 28.24 -0.94 0.78
N VAL A 3 28.05 -0.09 -0.23
CA VAL A 3 27.03 -0.20 -1.28
C VAL A 3 27.72 -0.48 -2.62
N ASP A 4 27.15 -1.36 -3.45
CA ASP A 4 27.70 -1.69 -4.78
C ASP A 4 27.31 -0.62 -5.81
N LEU A 5 28.28 0.21 -6.20
CA LEU A 5 28.07 1.29 -7.15
C LEU A 5 27.83 0.84 -8.59
N ARG A 6 28.07 -0.44 -8.91
CA ARG A 6 27.84 -0.99 -10.27
C ARG A 6 26.37 -1.29 -10.54
N THR A 7 25.58 -1.42 -9.47
CA THR A 7 24.12 -1.61 -9.49
C THR A 7 23.39 -0.42 -8.87
N HIS A 8 24.13 0.56 -8.37
CA HIS A 8 23.56 1.80 -7.85
C HIS A 8 23.31 2.72 -9.02
N ASP A 9 22.10 2.65 -9.58
CA ASP A 9 21.61 3.66 -10.48
C ASP A 9 20.93 4.76 -9.64
N PRO A 10 21.53 5.97 -9.54
CA PRO A 10 20.93 7.07 -8.80
C PRO A 10 19.66 7.62 -9.46
N ASP A 11 19.36 7.24 -10.71
CA ASP A 11 18.21 7.69 -11.50
C ASP A 11 17.01 6.72 -11.48
N ASP A 12 17.16 5.50 -10.96
CA ASP A 12 16.13 4.45 -11.06
C ASP A 12 15.10 4.42 -9.92
N GLY A 13 15.15 5.36 -8.98
CA GLY A 13 14.10 5.47 -7.98
C GLY A 13 14.42 6.32 -6.76
N VAL A 14 13.41 6.46 -5.91
CA VAL A 14 13.52 7.12 -4.62
C VAL A 14 14.42 6.27 -3.70
N ASP A 15 15.72 6.59 -3.63
CA ASP A 15 16.65 5.95 -2.69
C ASP A 15 16.41 6.45 -1.25
N ILE A 16 15.36 5.90 -0.65
CA ILE A 16 14.90 6.23 0.69
C ILE A 16 14.51 4.97 1.40
N ASP A 17 15.26 4.66 2.45
CA ASP A 17 14.93 3.58 3.36
C ASP A 17 13.60 3.90 4.10
N PRO A 18 12.55 3.06 3.93
CA PRO A 18 11.23 3.17 4.57
C PRO A 18 11.25 3.34 6.09
N GLY A 19 12.25 2.80 6.79
CA GLY A 19 12.36 2.84 8.25
C GLY A 19 12.91 4.16 8.80
N THR A 20 13.38 5.05 7.93
CA THR A 20 14.09 6.27 8.36
C THR A 20 13.18 7.46 8.64
N ASN A 21 13.70 8.44 9.38
CA ASN A 21 13.04 9.74 9.56
C ASN A 21 12.77 10.44 8.21
N LYS A 22 13.61 10.21 7.19
CA LYS A 22 13.43 10.74 5.83
C LYS A 22 12.12 10.21 5.24
N ALA A 23 11.91 8.89 5.27
CA ALA A 23 10.68 8.26 4.80
C ALA A 23 9.44 8.74 5.55
N LYS A 24 9.50 8.83 6.89
CA LYS A 24 8.38 9.31 7.71
C LYS A 24 7.94 10.73 7.35
N ILE A 25 8.90 11.65 7.15
CA ILE A 25 8.61 13.04 6.76
C ILE A 25 8.01 13.09 5.35
N ILE A 26 8.57 12.34 4.40
CA ILE A 26 8.02 12.28 3.04
C ILE A 26 6.61 11.73 3.04
N LYS A 27 6.35 10.65 3.79
CA LYS A 27 5.00 10.09 3.94
C LYS A 27 4.02 11.16 4.42
N LEU A 28 4.36 11.92 5.47
CA LEU A 28 3.51 12.98 6.00
C LEU A 28 3.18 14.05 4.94
N LEU A 29 4.20 14.57 4.25
CA LEU A 29 4.05 15.67 3.31
C LEU A 29 3.33 15.24 2.03
N TYR A 30 3.72 14.10 1.44
CA TYR A 30 3.16 13.64 0.17
C TYR A 30 1.78 12.99 0.32
N SER A 31 1.41 12.53 1.52
CA SER A 31 0.02 12.16 1.82
C SER A 31 -0.91 13.37 1.96
N ASN A 32 -0.35 14.56 2.21
CA ASN A 32 -1.10 15.79 2.39
C ASN A 32 -0.50 16.93 1.53
N PRO A 33 -0.50 16.81 0.19
CA PRO A 33 0.28 17.69 -0.69
C PRO A 33 -0.15 19.16 -0.66
N HIS A 34 -1.38 19.45 -0.22
CA HIS A 34 -1.92 20.81 -0.11
C HIS A 34 -1.56 21.48 1.23
N LEU A 35 -0.91 20.77 2.16
CA LEU A 35 -0.56 21.28 3.48
C LEU A 35 0.93 21.57 3.58
N GLY A 36 1.26 22.67 4.25
CA GLY A 36 2.62 23.00 4.68
C GLY A 36 2.74 22.83 6.19
N TYR A 37 3.89 22.34 6.66
CA TYR A 37 4.14 22.08 8.08
C TYR A 37 5.40 22.79 8.57
N LYS A 38 5.37 23.31 9.80
CA LYS A 38 6.54 23.80 10.52
C LYS A 38 7.35 22.63 11.09
N PRO A 39 8.67 22.79 11.33
CA PRO A 39 9.49 21.77 11.97
C PRO A 39 8.94 21.29 13.32
N SER A 40 8.34 22.19 14.11
CA SER A 40 7.70 21.85 15.37
C SER A 40 6.48 20.95 15.20
N GLU A 41 5.68 21.19 14.17
CA GLU A 41 4.49 20.39 13.87
C GLU A 41 4.89 19.00 13.37
N ILE A 42 5.92 18.92 12.52
CA ILE A 42 6.48 17.63 12.06
C ILE A 42 7.04 16.83 13.24
N HIS A 43 7.77 17.47 14.15
CA HIS A 43 8.24 16.86 15.39
C HIS A 43 7.09 16.25 16.20
N THR A 44 6.02 17.01 16.41
CA THR A 44 4.85 16.54 17.17
C THR A 44 4.08 15.43 16.46
N ASN A 45 3.89 15.54 15.14
CA ASN A 45 3.13 14.54 14.37
C ASN A 45 3.86 13.19 14.26
N LEU A 46 5.19 13.21 14.18
CA LEU A 46 5.99 12.01 13.91
C LEU A 46 6.78 11.50 15.12
N ASP A 47 6.73 12.22 16.23
CA ASP A 47 7.52 11.98 17.45
C ASP A 47 9.03 11.83 17.17
N ILE A 48 9.56 12.65 16.25
CA ILE A 48 10.98 12.66 15.86
C ILE A 48 11.70 13.77 16.61
N PRO A 49 12.89 13.56 17.22
CA PRO A 49 13.61 14.64 17.92
C PRO A 49 13.80 15.89 17.06
N LYS A 50 13.58 17.08 17.64
CA LYS A 50 13.62 18.37 16.91
C LYS A 50 14.89 18.56 16.07
N GLY A 51 16.06 18.23 16.62
CA GLY A 51 17.34 18.32 15.89
C GLY A 51 17.40 17.40 14.67
N SER A 52 16.81 16.21 14.76
CA SER A 52 16.68 15.27 13.64
C SER A 52 15.71 15.79 12.59
N VAL A 53 14.58 16.39 12.99
CA VAL A 53 13.62 17.00 12.06
C VAL A 53 14.29 18.11 11.25
N THR A 54 14.90 19.09 11.91
CA THR A 54 15.53 20.23 11.21
C THR A 54 16.63 19.78 10.24
N THR A 55 17.50 18.87 10.67
CA THR A 55 18.58 18.35 9.82
C THR A 55 18.04 17.56 8.63
N THR A 56 16.99 16.76 8.83
CA THR A 56 16.39 15.96 7.75
C THR A 56 15.66 16.85 6.74
N LEU A 57 14.92 17.85 7.21
CA LEU A 57 14.22 18.81 6.34
C LEU A 57 15.20 19.63 5.49
N LEU A 58 16.33 20.05 6.06
CA LEU A 58 17.37 20.76 5.32
C LEU A 58 17.88 19.88 4.16
N ARG A 59 18.29 18.64 4.46
CA ARG A 59 18.79 17.71 3.44
C ARG A 59 17.75 17.37 2.37
N LEU A 60 16.48 17.25 2.75
CA LEU A 60 15.38 17.00 1.81
C LEU A 60 15.13 18.20 0.88
N CYS A 61 15.27 19.43 1.38
CA CYS A 61 15.21 20.62 0.54
C CYS A 61 16.41 20.71 -0.40
N GLU A 62 17.63 20.47 0.11
CA GLU A 62 18.87 20.50 -0.68
C GLU A 62 18.88 19.44 -1.80
N SER A 63 18.15 18.35 -1.61
CA SER A 63 18.04 17.27 -2.60
C SER A 63 16.80 17.41 -3.50
N ASP A 64 16.08 18.54 -3.47
CA ASP A 64 14.85 18.79 -4.23
C ASP A 64 13.76 17.73 -4.05
N HIS A 65 13.65 17.17 -2.84
CA HIS A 65 12.59 16.20 -2.50
C HIS A 65 11.35 16.89 -1.93
N ILE A 66 11.50 18.07 -1.32
CA ILE A 66 10.42 18.83 -0.69
C ILE A 66 10.62 20.32 -0.95
N GLY A 67 9.54 21.10 -0.88
CA GLY A 67 9.58 22.54 -0.97
C GLY A 67 9.60 23.20 0.41
N LYS A 68 10.10 24.43 0.46
CA LYS A 68 10.04 25.30 1.64
C LYS A 68 9.50 26.66 1.23
N THR A 69 8.44 27.12 1.90
CA THR A 69 7.88 28.46 1.69
C THR A 69 8.73 29.52 2.37
N THR A 70 8.58 30.78 1.95
CA THR A 70 9.26 31.93 2.57
C THR A 70 8.95 32.05 4.07
N ASP A 71 7.75 31.66 4.48
CA ASP A 71 7.31 31.67 5.88
C ASP A 71 7.76 30.44 6.69
N GLY A 72 8.56 29.56 6.08
CA GLY A 72 9.22 28.44 6.75
C GLY A 72 8.39 27.17 6.87
N TYR A 73 7.33 27.02 6.08
CA TYR A 73 6.57 25.78 5.99
C TYR A 73 7.19 24.84 4.95
N TYR A 74 7.21 23.55 5.26
CA TYR A 74 7.69 22.50 4.37
C TYR A 74 6.51 21.76 3.76
N HIS A 75 6.56 21.50 2.44
CA HIS A 75 5.46 20.89 1.69
C HIS A 75 5.98 19.92 0.62
N ALA A 76 5.10 19.06 0.12
CA ALA A 76 5.41 18.18 -1.00
C ALA A 76 5.58 18.97 -2.31
N LEU A 77 6.42 18.47 -3.23
CA LEU A 77 6.55 19.02 -4.57
C LEU A 77 5.57 18.31 -5.52
N GLU A 78 4.87 19.08 -6.34
CA GLU A 78 3.93 18.51 -7.32
C GLU A 78 4.63 17.73 -8.42
N SER A 79 5.87 18.12 -8.77
CA SER A 79 6.68 17.52 -9.84
C SER A 79 7.30 16.16 -9.50
N ARG A 80 7.18 15.69 -8.24
CA ARG A 80 7.81 14.45 -7.77
C ARG A 80 6.78 13.33 -7.59
N ASP A 81 6.30 12.81 -8.72
CA ASP A 81 5.36 11.68 -8.75
C ASP A 81 5.96 10.38 -8.18
N ASP A 82 7.28 10.23 -8.29
CA ASP A 82 8.04 9.14 -7.70
C ASP A 82 7.92 9.12 -6.16
N LEU A 83 8.07 10.29 -5.51
CA LEU A 83 7.91 10.44 -4.06
C LEU A 83 6.47 10.29 -3.61
N ARG A 84 5.51 10.73 -4.44
CA ARG A 84 4.08 10.50 -4.21
C ARG A 84 3.77 9.00 -4.22
N ARG A 85 4.25 8.27 -5.23
CA ARG A 85 4.07 6.82 -5.35
C ARG A 85 4.72 6.09 -4.18
N PHE A 86 5.92 6.50 -3.78
CA PHE A 86 6.61 5.96 -2.60
C PHE A 86 5.80 6.16 -1.32
N ALA A 87 5.31 7.38 -1.07
CA ALA A 87 4.47 7.67 0.10
C ALA A 87 3.18 6.85 0.11
N THR A 88 2.49 6.72 -1.03
CA THR A 88 1.30 5.86 -1.16
C THR A 88 1.62 4.41 -0.85
N GLY A 89 2.75 3.88 -1.35
CA GLY A 89 3.21 2.53 -1.06
C GLY A 89 3.46 2.30 0.44
N LEU A 90 4.06 3.27 1.14
CA LEU A 90 4.27 3.18 2.59
C LEU A 90 2.95 3.09 3.36
N VAL A 91 1.95 3.89 2.99
CA VAL A 91 0.62 3.84 3.62
C VAL A 91 -0.05 2.48 3.40
N GLN A 92 0.06 1.92 2.19
CA GLN A 92 -0.50 0.60 1.87
C GLN A 92 0.16 -0.52 2.68
N VAL A 93 1.49 -0.51 2.79
CA VAL A 93 2.23 -1.52 3.59
C VAL A 93 1.84 -1.42 5.07
N GLU A 94 1.71 -0.21 5.61
CA GLU A 94 1.30 0.00 7.00
C GLU A 94 -0.14 -0.44 7.25
N ASP A 95 -1.06 -0.15 6.33
CA ASP A 95 -2.46 -0.61 6.39
C ASP A 95 -2.54 -2.14 6.36
N LEU A 96 -1.83 -2.81 5.43
CA LEU A 96 -1.74 -4.27 5.41
C LEU A 96 -1.14 -4.82 6.69
N THR A 97 -0.03 -4.25 7.15
CA THR A 97 0.62 -4.69 8.39
C THR A 97 -0.31 -4.53 9.59
N SER A 98 -1.06 -3.42 9.66
CA SER A 98 -2.01 -3.18 10.74
C SER A 98 -3.21 -4.13 10.71
N ARG A 99 -3.66 -4.59 9.52
CA ARG A 99 -4.73 -5.59 9.40
C ARG A 99 -4.31 -6.95 9.94
N TYR A 100 -3.07 -7.35 9.69
CA TYR A 100 -2.54 -8.65 10.10
C TYR A 100 -1.76 -8.63 11.42
N ALA A 101 -1.52 -7.47 12.03
CA ALA A 101 -0.83 -7.37 13.31
C ALA A 101 -1.57 -8.06 14.48
N GLY A 102 -2.88 -8.34 14.31
CA GLY A 102 -3.70 -9.05 15.27
C GLY A 102 -4.07 -10.49 14.90
N ASP A 103 -3.72 -10.94 13.68
CA ASP A 103 -4.05 -12.29 13.19
C ASP A 103 -2.73 -13.05 13.04
N GLU A 104 -2.55 -14.09 13.85
CA GLU A 104 -1.36 -14.92 13.82
C GLU A 104 -1.39 -15.68 12.49
N LEU A 105 -0.57 -15.24 11.52
CA LEU A 105 -0.49 -15.86 10.18
C LEU A 105 -0.33 -17.38 10.35
N SER A 106 -1.40 -18.11 10.05
CA SER A 106 -1.44 -19.56 10.17
C SER A 106 -1.07 -20.16 8.82
N PRO A 107 -0.43 -21.34 8.78
CA PRO A 107 -0.20 -22.08 7.53
C PRO A 107 -1.46 -22.26 6.65
N GLY A 108 -2.67 -22.14 7.23
CA GLY A 108 -3.94 -22.17 6.51
C GLY A 108 -4.28 -20.91 5.70
N ASP A 109 -3.65 -19.76 5.97
CA ASP A 109 -3.92 -18.51 5.25
C ASP A 109 -3.31 -18.48 3.84
N ALA A 110 -2.29 -19.30 3.59
CA ALA A 110 -1.67 -19.47 2.28
C ALA A 110 -2.60 -20.17 1.26
N GLU A 111 -3.64 -20.87 1.72
CA GLU A 111 -4.58 -21.63 0.88
C GLU A 111 -5.56 -20.72 0.09
N GLN A 112 -5.63 -19.42 0.38
CA GLN A 112 -6.52 -18.50 -0.37
C GLN A 112 -6.02 -18.15 -1.78
N THR A 113 -4.81 -18.57 -2.16
CA THR A 113 -4.35 -18.51 -3.56
C THR A 113 -4.72 -19.76 -4.36
N ARG A 114 -5.65 -20.57 -3.87
CA ARG A 114 -6.27 -21.61 -4.69
C ARG A 114 -6.81 -21.01 -5.97
N SER A 115 -6.18 -21.49 -7.03
CA SER A 115 -6.15 -20.97 -8.38
C SER A 115 -7.54 -20.71 -8.92
N ARG A 116 -7.66 -19.65 -9.73
CA ARG A 116 -8.84 -19.32 -10.56
C ARG A 116 -9.45 -20.54 -11.27
N GLU A 117 -8.68 -21.60 -11.53
CA GLU A 117 -9.12 -22.89 -12.05
C GLU A 117 -10.07 -23.68 -11.13
N GLU A 118 -9.85 -23.78 -9.81
CA GLU A 118 -10.79 -24.49 -8.91
C GLU A 118 -12.14 -23.77 -8.80
N ARG A 119 -12.15 -22.44 -9.00
CA ARG A 119 -13.37 -21.64 -8.99
C ARG A 119 -14.22 -21.81 -10.25
N LEU A 120 -13.62 -22.28 -11.35
CA LEU A 120 -14.31 -22.61 -12.60
C LEU A 120 -14.89 -24.03 -12.57
N GLU A 121 -14.26 -24.97 -11.86
CA GLU A 121 -14.72 -26.37 -11.74
C GLU A 121 -16.04 -26.47 -10.94
N ASN A 122 -16.20 -25.64 -9.90
CA ASN A 122 -17.44 -25.55 -9.12
C ASN A 122 -18.65 -24.97 -9.88
N ILE A 123 -18.44 -24.21 -10.96
CA ILE A 123 -19.52 -23.68 -11.79
C ILE A 123 -20.10 -24.80 -12.67
N THR A 124 -19.24 -25.69 -13.18
CA THR A 124 -19.67 -26.81 -14.05
C THR A 124 -20.41 -27.94 -13.32
N GLU A 125 -20.30 -28.05 -12.00
CA GLU A 125 -21.10 -29.00 -11.21
C GLU A 125 -22.51 -28.47 -10.87
N SER A 126 -22.69 -27.16 -10.71
CA SER A 126 -24.02 -26.56 -10.44
C SER A 126 -24.95 -26.57 -11.66
N GLU A 127 -24.42 -26.66 -12.88
CA GLU A 127 -25.24 -26.87 -14.08
C GLU A 127 -25.61 -28.34 -14.32
N ARG A 128 -25.02 -29.28 -13.57
CA ARG A 128 -25.32 -30.71 -13.71
C ARG A 128 -26.53 -31.16 -12.88
N THR A 129 -26.89 -30.42 -11.82
CA THR A 129 -28.08 -30.65 -10.98
C THR A 129 -29.38 -30.06 -11.57
N ALA A 130 -29.32 -29.31 -12.67
CA ALA A 130 -30.52 -28.86 -13.38
C ALA A 130 -31.18 -29.97 -14.23
N ASN A 131 -30.46 -31.04 -14.56
CA ASN A 131 -30.97 -32.15 -15.38
C ASN A 131 -31.71 -33.26 -14.61
N GLU A 132 -31.71 -33.25 -13.28
CA GLU A 132 -32.48 -34.23 -12.48
C GLU A 132 -33.94 -33.79 -12.22
N ILE A 133 -34.27 -32.51 -12.42
CA ILE A 133 -35.64 -32.00 -12.21
C ILE A 133 -36.59 -32.43 -13.33
N ASP A 134 -36.07 -32.67 -14.55
CA ASP A 134 -36.89 -33.09 -15.71
C ASP A 134 -37.35 -34.55 -15.63
N THR A 135 -36.72 -35.38 -14.78
CA THR A 135 -37.08 -36.80 -14.66
C THR A 135 -38.21 -37.04 -13.66
N GLU A 136 -38.42 -36.17 -12.66
CA GLU A 136 -39.56 -36.30 -11.73
C GLU A 136 -40.88 -35.73 -12.28
N LEU A 137 -40.86 -34.86 -13.30
CA LEU A 137 -42.10 -34.34 -13.91
C LEU A 137 -42.79 -35.31 -14.88
N ALA A 138 -42.07 -36.30 -15.41
CA ALA A 138 -42.62 -37.30 -16.34
C ALA A 138 -43.46 -38.39 -15.66
N GLY A 139 -43.44 -38.48 -14.33
CA GLY A 139 -44.19 -39.48 -13.56
C GLY A 139 -45.58 -39.06 -13.08
N LEU A 140 -45.98 -37.81 -13.31
CA LEU A 140 -47.25 -37.24 -12.80
C LEU A 140 -48.33 -37.02 -13.88
N GLU A 141 -48.09 -37.39 -15.14
CA GLU A 141 -49.10 -37.30 -16.21
C GLU A 141 -49.93 -38.59 -16.42
N ASP A 142 -49.61 -39.69 -15.72
CA ASP A 142 -50.28 -40.99 -15.89
C ASP A 142 -51.46 -41.23 -14.91
N ASP A 143 -51.84 -40.22 -14.10
CA ASP A 143 -52.92 -40.28 -13.10
C ASP A 143 -54.13 -39.37 -13.42
N LEU A 144 -54.25 -38.86 -14.65
CA LEU A 144 -55.43 -38.11 -15.13
C LEU A 144 -56.03 -38.75 -16.38
N GLU A 145 -56.63 -39.92 -16.20
CA GLU A 145 -57.71 -40.44 -17.06
C GLU A 145 -59.07 -39.83 -16.67
#